data_AF-A0A9E1E2D2-F1
#
_entry.id   AF-A0A9E1E2D2-F1
#
_cell.length_a   1.000
_cell.length_b   1.000
_cell.length_c   1.000
_cell.angle_alpha   90.00
_cell.angle_beta   90.00
_cell.angle_gamma   90.00
#
_symmetry.space_group_name_H-M   'P 1'
#
loop_
_entity.id
_entity.type
_entity.pdbx_description
1 polymer ?
#
loop_
_entity_poly.entity_id
_entity_poly.type
_entity_poly.pdbx_seq_one_letter_code
_entity_poly.pdbx_strand_id
1 'polypeptide(L)'
;MLAALIAAIAFTAQAQRYSCSDLDWPDQIASIREHVAAACDEVVEIDGRPFARVNATFLRETAGDVTLSFLMPDGNTVIETFRPPEDFRVTVDDKPMAFHQLTHGQKLTLLIPEKE
;
A
#
# COMPACT_ATOMS: atom_id res chain seq x y z
N MET A 1 -27.04 -19.25 -51.48
CA MET A 1 -26.04 -18.23 -51.13
C MET A 1 -26.01 -18.11 -49.63
N LEU A 2 -24.90 -18.51 -49.00
CA LEU A 2 -24.66 -18.42 -47.56
C LEU A 2 -24.46 -16.95 -47.16
N ALA A 3 -25.09 -16.50 -46.08
CA ALA A 3 -24.71 -15.29 -45.36
C ALA A 3 -24.30 -15.71 -43.94
N ALA A 4 -22.98 -15.77 -43.71
CA ALA A 4 -22.42 -16.05 -42.39
C ALA A 4 -22.46 -14.77 -41.54
N LEU A 5 -23.26 -14.78 -40.48
CA LEU A 5 -23.25 -13.75 -39.44
C LEU A 5 -22.02 -13.95 -38.55
N ILE A 6 -21.04 -13.06 -38.69
CA ILE A 6 -19.88 -13.00 -37.79
C ILE A 6 -20.27 -12.11 -36.61
N ALA A 7 -20.61 -12.72 -35.47
CA ALA A 7 -20.80 -12.02 -34.21
C ALA A 7 -19.43 -11.64 -33.63
N ALA A 8 -19.11 -10.35 -33.62
CA ALA A 8 -17.93 -9.82 -32.93
C ALA A 8 -18.18 -9.89 -31.42
N ILE A 9 -17.52 -10.82 -30.73
CA ILE A 9 -17.52 -10.86 -29.27
C ILE A 9 -16.50 -9.81 -28.81
N ALA A 10 -16.97 -8.63 -28.44
CA ALA A 10 -16.15 -7.65 -27.74
C ALA A 10 -15.88 -8.19 -26.33
N PHE A 11 -14.67 -8.65 -26.08
CA PHE A 11 -14.19 -8.90 -24.72
C PHE A 11 -14.09 -7.54 -24.01
N THR A 12 -15.13 -7.15 -23.27
CA THR A 12 -15.02 -6.08 -22.29
C THR A 12 -14.14 -6.60 -21.16
N ALA A 13 -12.84 -6.27 -21.17
CA ALA A 13 -11.98 -6.45 -20.02
C ALA A 13 -12.60 -5.66 -18.85
N GLN A 14 -13.21 -6.36 -17.90
CA GLN A 14 -13.74 -5.78 -16.68
C GLN A 14 -12.58 -5.50 -15.72
N ALA A 15 -11.67 -4.62 -16.11
CA ALA A 15 -10.61 -4.09 -15.23
C ALA A 15 -11.19 -2.93 -14.42
N GLN A 16 -12.11 -3.23 -13.51
CA GLN A 16 -12.51 -2.27 -12.48
C GLN A 16 -12.81 -3.01 -11.18
N ARG A 17 -12.44 -2.35 -10.07
CA ARG A 17 -13.02 -2.47 -8.71
C ARG A 17 -12.19 -3.20 -7.67
N TYR A 18 -10.88 -2.99 -7.63
CA TYR A 18 -10.19 -3.17 -6.36
C TYR A 18 -9.30 -1.96 -6.12
N SER A 19 -9.87 -0.97 -5.44
CA SER A 19 -9.25 0.32 -5.14
C SER A 19 -8.97 0.46 -3.66
N CYS A 20 -8.15 1.43 -3.26
CA CYS A 20 -7.78 1.64 -1.86
C CYS A 20 -8.99 1.85 -0.93
N SER A 21 -10.12 2.36 -1.44
CA SER A 21 -11.35 2.53 -0.68
C SER A 21 -12.13 1.23 -0.44
N ASP A 22 -11.81 0.17 -1.19
CA ASP A 22 -12.47 -1.14 -1.11
C ASP A 22 -11.75 -2.11 -0.16
N LEU A 23 -10.55 -1.73 0.34
CA LEU A 23 -9.75 -2.56 1.24
C LEU A 23 -10.34 -2.61 2.66
N ASP A 24 -10.51 -3.83 3.17
CA ASP A 24 -10.61 -4.05 4.60
C ASP A 24 -9.22 -3.97 5.24
N TRP A 25 -9.00 -2.94 6.06
CA TRP A 25 -7.69 -2.64 6.64
C TRP A 25 -7.38 -3.53 7.86
N PRO A 26 -6.12 -4.02 8.01
CA PRO A 26 -5.74 -4.83 9.14
C PRO A 26 -5.66 -4.01 10.43
N ASP A 27 -6.02 -4.64 11.55
CA ASP A 27 -6.07 -3.98 12.87
C ASP A 27 -4.69 -3.44 13.30
N GLN A 28 -3.62 -4.01 12.75
CA GLN A 28 -2.22 -3.61 12.96
C GLN A 28 -1.93 -2.15 12.58
N ILE A 29 -2.70 -1.57 11.66
CA ILE A 29 -2.54 -0.18 11.24
C ILE A 29 -3.62 0.75 11.81
N ALA A 30 -4.46 0.28 12.74
CA ALA A 30 -5.64 1.02 13.20
C ALA A 30 -5.29 2.43 13.74
N SER A 31 -4.12 2.59 14.38
CA SER A 31 -3.64 3.87 14.91
C SER A 31 -3.27 4.91 13.83
N ILE A 32 -2.98 4.47 12.61
CA ILE A 32 -2.54 5.32 11.49
C ILE A 32 -3.41 5.16 10.24
N ARG A 33 -4.51 4.41 10.34
CA ARG A 33 -5.34 4.00 9.20
C ARG A 33 -5.77 5.17 8.33
N GLU A 34 -6.17 6.30 8.92
CA GLU A 34 -6.63 7.45 8.15
C GLU A 34 -5.53 7.99 7.22
N HIS A 35 -4.30 8.09 7.71
CA HIS A 35 -3.15 8.54 6.93
C HIS A 35 -2.70 7.50 5.91
N VAL A 36 -2.71 6.22 6.28
CA VAL A 36 -2.38 5.12 5.37
C VAL A 36 -3.39 5.02 4.23
N ALA A 37 -4.68 5.10 4.53
CA ALA A 37 -5.73 5.05 3.53
C ALA A 37 -5.67 6.26 2.59
N ALA A 38 -5.39 7.45 3.12
CA ALA A 38 -5.19 8.66 2.31
C ALA A 38 -3.92 8.60 1.45
N ALA A 39 -2.86 7.93 1.93
CA ALA A 39 -1.58 7.77 1.23
C ALA A 39 -1.54 6.58 0.27
N CYS A 40 -2.61 5.80 0.19
CA CYS A 40 -2.67 4.63 -0.67
C CYS A 40 -2.65 5.05 -2.13
N ASP A 41 -1.61 4.61 -2.84
CA ASP A 41 -1.33 4.96 -4.22
C ASP A 41 -2.10 4.03 -5.17
N GLU A 42 -1.99 2.73 -4.92
CA GLU A 42 -2.66 1.68 -5.67
C GLU A 42 -2.86 0.43 -4.83
N VAL A 43 -3.70 -0.47 -5.33
CA VAL A 43 -3.76 -1.85 -4.83
C VAL A 43 -3.03 -2.77 -5.80
N VAL A 44 -2.13 -3.59 -5.27
CA VAL A 44 -1.39 -4.59 -6.02
C VAL A 44 -1.72 -5.99 -5.54
N GLU A 45 -1.74 -6.96 -6.45
CA GLU A 45 -1.93 -8.36 -6.13
C GLU A 45 -0.57 -9.06 -5.98
N ILE A 46 -0.34 -9.71 -4.84
CA ILE A 46 0.85 -10.51 -4.56
C ILE A 46 0.39 -11.88 -4.09
N ASP A 47 0.77 -12.93 -4.82
CA ASP A 47 0.37 -14.33 -4.56
C ASP A 47 -1.16 -14.51 -4.42
N GLY A 48 -1.94 -13.78 -5.23
CA GLY A 48 -3.41 -13.83 -5.20
C GLY A 48 -4.05 -13.09 -4.04
N ARG A 49 -3.29 -12.34 -3.24
CA ARG A 49 -3.81 -11.48 -2.17
C ARG A 49 -3.62 -10.00 -2.49
N PRO A 50 -4.60 -9.14 -2.23
CA PRO A 50 -4.48 -7.70 -2.45
C PRO A 50 -3.66 -7.02 -1.34
N PHE A 51 -2.85 -6.05 -1.74
CA PHE A 51 -2.03 -5.21 -0.87
C PHE A 51 -2.15 -3.74 -1.26
N ALA A 52 -2.42 -2.86 -0.30
CA ALA A 52 -2.22 -1.43 -0.49
C ALA A 52 -0.73 -1.13 -0.62
N ARG A 53 -0.36 -0.44 -1.71
CA ARG A 53 0.96 0.16 -1.88
C ARG A 53 0.94 1.59 -1.35
N VAL A 54 1.77 1.86 -0.35
CA VAL A 54 1.93 3.20 0.24
C VAL A 54 3.40 3.60 0.17
N ASN A 55 3.67 4.82 -0.30
CA ASN A 55 5.02 5.35 -0.38
C ASN A 55 5.29 6.27 0.81
N ALA A 56 6.45 6.11 1.46
CA ALA A 56 6.85 6.94 2.59
C ALA A 56 8.35 7.18 2.64
N THR A 57 8.78 8.11 3.47
CA THR A 57 10.19 8.34 3.82
C THR A 57 10.37 8.13 5.31
N PHE A 58 11.34 7.31 5.70
CA PHE A 58 11.71 7.12 7.09
C PHE A 58 12.37 8.40 7.64
N LEU A 59 11.90 8.91 8.76
CA LEU A 59 12.54 10.03 9.44
C LEU A 59 13.35 9.56 10.64
N ARG A 60 12.74 8.83 11.57
CA ARG A 60 13.44 8.33 12.76
C ARG A 60 12.65 7.23 13.46
N GLU A 61 13.35 6.51 14.33
CA GLU A 61 12.77 5.68 15.37
C GLU A 61 13.36 6.08 16.73
N THR A 62 12.50 6.30 17.72
CA THR A 62 12.91 6.63 19.08
C THR A 62 12.08 5.82 20.07
N ALA A 63 12.72 4.96 20.86
CA ALA A 63 12.06 4.14 21.88
C ALA A 63 10.85 3.34 21.35
N GLY A 64 10.93 2.83 20.12
CA GLY A 64 9.88 2.07 19.44
C GLY A 64 8.83 2.94 18.72
N ASP A 65 8.86 4.26 18.87
CA ASP A 65 8.01 5.16 18.08
C ASP A 65 8.70 5.48 16.76
N VAL A 66 8.00 5.23 15.66
CA VAL A 66 8.47 5.44 14.30
C VAL A 66 7.83 6.70 13.74
N THR A 67 8.65 7.59 13.18
CA THR A 67 8.17 8.76 12.44
C THR A 67 8.40 8.55 10.94
N LEU A 68 7.33 8.61 10.16
CA LEU A 68 7.35 8.53 8.70
C LEU A 68 6.82 9.83 8.08
N SER A 69 7.29 10.16 6.89
CA SER A 69 6.68 11.13 5.99
C SER A 69 5.98 10.37 4.87
N PHE A 70 4.65 10.27 4.94
CA PHE A 70 3.84 9.61 3.92
C PHE A 70 3.71 10.53 2.69
N LEU A 71 3.92 9.97 1.50
CA LEU A 71 3.69 10.65 0.23
C LEU A 71 2.24 10.42 -0.19
N MET A 72 1.47 11.50 -0.30
CA MET A 72 0.09 11.47 -0.76
C MET A 72 0.03 11.39 -2.31
N PRO A 73 -1.07 10.89 -2.89
CA PRO A 73 -1.24 10.83 -4.35
C PRO A 73 -1.19 12.21 -5.05
N ASP A 74 -1.52 13.30 -4.33
CA ASP A 74 -1.43 14.67 -4.85
C ASP A 74 0.01 15.25 -4.81
N GLY A 75 0.97 14.48 -4.30
CA GLY A 75 2.37 14.87 -4.15
C GLY A 75 2.69 15.59 -2.83
N ASN A 76 1.70 15.91 -2.00
CA ASN A 76 1.93 16.45 -0.67
C ASN A 76 2.49 15.38 0.26
N THR A 77 3.04 15.81 1.40
CA THR A 77 3.53 14.88 2.42
C THR A 77 2.89 15.14 3.77
N VAL A 78 2.62 14.07 4.50
CA VAL A 78 2.08 14.10 5.87
C VAL A 78 3.04 13.37 6.78
N ILE A 79 3.48 14.03 7.85
CA ILE A 79 4.39 13.45 8.84
C ILE A 79 3.58 12.87 9.98
N GLU A 80 3.82 11.60 10.29
CA GLU A 80 3.11 10.90 11.34
C GLU A 80 4.07 10.10 12.22
N THR A 81 3.71 10.00 13.50
CA THR A 81 4.45 9.22 14.48
C THR A 81 3.54 8.19 15.12
N PHE A 82 3.96 6.93 15.10
CA PHE A 82 3.18 5.82 15.62
C PHE A 82 4.08 4.71 16.15
N ARG A 83 3.50 3.83 16.96
CA ARG A 83 4.18 2.63 17.44
C ARG A 83 3.70 1.42 16.64
N PRO A 84 4.49 0.90 15.69
CA PRO A 84 4.15 -0.32 14.97
C PRO A 84 4.23 -1.55 15.90
N PRO A 85 3.55 -2.64 15.57
CA PRO A 85 3.86 -3.97 16.12
C PRO A 85 5.34 -4.34 15.91
N GLU A 86 5.94 -5.09 16.83
CA GLU A 86 7.38 -5.46 16.77
C GLU A 86 7.75 -6.29 15.54
N ASP A 87 6.80 -7.06 15.02
CA ASP A 87 6.93 -7.89 13.82
C ASP A 87 6.63 -7.16 12.51
N PHE A 88 6.20 -5.89 12.57
CA PHE A 88 5.90 -5.10 11.37
C PHE A 88 7.16 -4.93 10.50
N ARG A 89 6.99 -5.11 9.18
CA ARG A 89 8.07 -4.97 8.19
C ARG A 89 7.66 -4.00 7.09
N VAL A 90 8.64 -3.26 6.58
CA VAL A 90 8.48 -2.39 5.40
C VAL A 90 9.38 -2.89 4.28
N THR A 91 9.04 -2.58 3.03
CA THR A 91 9.87 -2.94 1.88
C THR A 91 10.80 -1.79 1.52
N VAL A 92 12.08 -2.12 1.35
CA VAL A 92 13.12 -1.23 0.83
C VAL A 92 13.91 -2.00 -0.21
N ASP A 93 13.98 -1.47 -1.44
CA ASP A 93 14.66 -2.14 -2.56
C ASP A 93 14.26 -3.62 -2.68
N ASP A 94 12.94 -3.88 -2.64
CA ASP A 94 12.31 -5.21 -2.69
C ASP A 94 12.67 -6.17 -1.55
N LYS A 95 13.25 -5.66 -0.45
CA LYS A 95 13.60 -6.44 0.74
C LYS A 95 12.78 -6.03 1.95
N PRO A 96 12.21 -6.99 2.70
CA PRO A 96 11.57 -6.69 3.96
C PRO A 96 12.63 -6.28 5.01
N MET A 97 12.39 -5.14 5.67
CA MET A 97 13.25 -4.57 6.71
C MET A 97 12.42 -4.16 7.93
N ALA A 98 13.03 -4.23 9.11
CA ALA A 98 12.48 -3.63 10.32
C ALA A 98 12.89 -2.15 10.40
N PHE A 99 12.10 -1.32 11.09
CA PHE A 99 12.35 0.13 11.17
C PHE A 99 13.72 0.48 11.76
N HIS A 100 14.19 -0.28 12.75
CA HIS A 100 15.48 -0.02 13.40
C HIS A 100 16.69 -0.25 12.49
N GLN A 101 16.48 -0.87 11.33
CA GLN A 101 17.52 -1.11 10.32
C GLN A 101 17.60 0.02 9.28
N LEU A 102 16.66 0.97 9.32
CA LEU A 102 16.54 2.02 8.33
C LEU A 102 17.40 3.23 8.69
N THR A 103 17.76 3.98 7.66
CA THR A 103 18.50 5.24 7.79
C THR A 103 17.59 6.43 7.52
N HIS A 104 17.81 7.55 8.22
CA HIS A 104 17.02 8.77 8.01
C HIS A 104 17.01 9.17 6.53
N GLY A 105 15.84 9.48 6.00
CA GLY A 105 15.63 9.88 4.60
C GLY A 105 15.46 8.72 3.62
N GLN A 106 15.53 7.47 4.10
CA GLN A 106 15.34 6.30 3.26
C GLN A 106 13.90 6.21 2.77
N LYS A 107 13.73 6.01 1.45
CA LYS A 107 12.43 5.81 0.83
C LYS A 107 11.96 4.38 1.09
N LEU A 108 10.69 4.25 1.44
CA LEU A 108 10.05 3.00 1.80
C LEU A 108 8.83 2.79 0.91
N THR A 109 8.57 1.53 0.59
CA THR A 109 7.25 1.09 0.14
C THR A 109 6.66 0.21 1.24
N LEU A 110 5.52 0.61 1.76
CA LEU A 110 4.73 -0.21 2.66
C LEU A 110 3.75 -1.02 1.80
N LEU A 111 3.81 -2.33 1.94
CA LEU A 111 2.84 -3.26 1.37
C LEU A 111 1.96 -3.76 2.51
N ILE A 112 0.72 -3.28 2.55
CA ILE A 112 -0.21 -3.56 3.63
C ILE A 112 -1.25 -4.54 3.09
N PRO A 113 -1.32 -5.78 3.58
CA PRO A 113 -2.29 -6.75 3.09
C PRO A 113 -3.71 -6.30 3.45
N GLU A 114 -4.69 -6.67 2.62
CA GLU A 114 -6.07 -6.71 3.08
C GLU A 114 -6.20 -7.65 4.28
N LYS A 115 -7.14 -7.34 5.16
CA LYS A 115 -7.54 -8.20 6.26
C LYS A 115 -8.03 -9.56 5.73
N GLU A 116 -7.49 -10.65 6.28
CA GLU A 116 -7.96 -12.02 6.00
C GLU A 116 -9.36 -12.30 6.57
#